data_AF-D1FPP7-F1
#
_entry.id   AF-D1FPP7-F1
#
_cell.length_a   1.000
_cell.length_b   1.000
_cell.length_c   1.000
_cell.angle_alpha   90.00
_cell.angle_beta   90.00
_cell.angle_gamma   90.00
#
_symmetry.space_group_name_H-M   'P 1'
#
loop_
_entity.id
_entity.type
_entity.pdbx_description
1 polymer ?
#
loop_
_entity_poly.entity_id
_entity_poly.type
_entity_poly.pdbx_seq_one_letter_code
_entity_poly.pdbx_strand_id
1 'polypeptide(L)'
;RLADWALSPAGVSTLCFLADPLQHLRLEQLCHYPCQPFCLTTCFYHLAYYHLDSCICDKDDEENYVYLGPSKVTDPDRVVTGVRLVLENGVLYWQLQTGKPRTFGFIDSETLEWQPLPKVTDKKDARLFKKINRKQSVILRNLEVPVPYVLTGIQFVKSSNPPDSFDLNLFGRQIELMEGRLFNDTNRFGPEKALFDRYRAENRLALVNVNKEEKITVTAKDNHTVYVVFGHSNMKTDFSQYLVPFFDIRNVTPSIPMPLKGVGLYHRTNDDYGGLIAPRLIAINPVDYLDRF
;
A
#
# COMPACT_ATOMS: atom_id res chain seq x y z
N ARG A 1 -1.14 -14.91 -24.98
CA ARG A 1 -2.12 -15.06 -23.89
C ARG A 1 -1.98 -13.84 -22.99
N LEU A 2 -2.81 -12.83 -23.23
CA LEU A 2 -2.86 -11.59 -22.44
C LEU A 2 -3.58 -11.94 -21.14
N ALA A 3 -2.86 -11.91 -20.02
CA ALA A 3 -3.43 -12.18 -18.70
C ALA A 3 -3.84 -10.85 -18.06
N ASP A 4 -5.05 -10.83 -17.52
CA ASP A 4 -5.75 -9.70 -16.93
C ASP A 4 -4.97 -9.04 -15.79
N TRP A 5 -4.78 -7.73 -15.90
CA TRP A 5 -4.25 -6.88 -14.82
C TRP A 5 -5.44 -6.28 -14.09
N ALA A 6 -5.78 -6.81 -12.91
CA ALA A 6 -6.78 -6.21 -12.03
C ALA A 6 -6.09 -5.13 -11.19
N LEU A 7 -6.27 -3.86 -11.56
CA LEU A 7 -5.80 -2.70 -10.81
C LEU A 7 -6.97 -2.08 -10.03
N SER A 8 -6.74 -1.69 -8.78
CA SER A 8 -7.72 -0.94 -8.00
C SER A 8 -7.30 0.52 -7.87
N PRO A 9 -8.13 1.49 -8.30
CA PRO A 9 -7.86 2.90 -8.06
C PRO A 9 -7.92 3.23 -6.57
N ALA A 10 -7.15 4.23 -6.14
CA ALA A 10 -7.10 4.71 -4.75
C ALA A 10 -7.88 6.02 -4.52
N GLY A 11 -8.69 6.47 -5.50
CA GLY A 11 -9.38 7.76 -5.47
C GLY A 11 -9.78 8.25 -6.86
N VAL A 12 -10.98 8.80 -7.02
CA VAL A 12 -11.41 9.64 -8.16
C VAL A 12 -11.60 11.09 -7.69
N SER A 13 -11.01 12.05 -8.39
CA SER A 13 -11.17 13.48 -8.13
C SER A 13 -12.28 14.09 -8.99
N THR A 14 -13.20 14.84 -8.37
CA THR A 14 -14.36 15.43 -9.06
C THR A 14 -14.01 16.80 -9.64
N LEU A 15 -14.32 17.01 -10.93
CA LEU A 15 -14.17 18.30 -11.61
C LEU A 15 -15.38 19.21 -11.30
N CYS A 16 -15.13 20.43 -10.84
CA CYS A 16 -16.14 21.47 -10.75
C CYS A 16 -16.09 22.33 -12.02
N PHE A 17 -17.12 22.27 -12.87
CA PHE A 17 -17.33 23.24 -13.94
C PHE A 17 -18.38 24.26 -13.47
N LEU A 18 -17.99 25.51 -13.29
CA LEU A 18 -18.94 26.61 -13.22
C LEU A 18 -19.33 26.97 -14.66
N ALA A 19 -20.49 26.50 -15.09
CA ALA A 19 -21.15 27.03 -16.28
C ALA A 19 -22.08 28.15 -15.81
N ASP A 20 -21.73 29.40 -16.10
CA ASP A 20 -22.67 30.51 -16.01
C ASP A 20 -22.74 31.23 -17.37
N PRO A 21 -23.75 30.94 -18.21
CA PRO A 21 -23.97 31.69 -19.43
C PRO A 21 -24.77 32.94 -19.07
N LEU A 22 -24.09 34.10 -19.13
CA LEU A 22 -24.68 35.45 -19.08
C LEU A 22 -25.23 35.87 -17.72
N GLN A 23 -24.37 36.47 -16.87
CA GLN A 23 -24.72 37.70 -16.15
C GLN A 23 -23.50 38.38 -15.50
N HIS A 24 -23.62 39.69 -15.34
CA HIS A 24 -22.57 40.62 -14.94
C HIS A 24 -21.77 40.18 -13.70
N LEU A 25 -20.44 40.27 -13.84
CA LEU A 25 -19.44 40.11 -12.78
C LEU A 25 -19.77 40.95 -11.53
N ARG A 26 -20.24 40.27 -10.47
CA ARG A 26 -19.81 40.56 -9.10
C ARG A 26 -18.84 39.46 -8.69
N LEU A 27 -17.62 39.84 -8.34
CA LEU A 27 -16.68 39.00 -7.59
C LEU A 27 -17.24 38.82 -6.17
N GLU A 28 -18.26 37.98 -6.01
CA GLU A 28 -18.57 37.41 -4.71
C GLU A 28 -17.77 36.13 -4.55
N GLN A 29 -16.87 36.19 -3.58
CA GLN A 29 -15.96 35.15 -3.17
C GLN A 29 -16.76 34.01 -2.50
N LEU A 30 -17.45 33.20 -3.30
CA LEU A 30 -18.17 32.00 -2.89
C LEU A 30 -17.32 30.75 -3.15
N CYS A 31 -16.07 30.75 -2.71
CA CYS A 31 -15.30 29.52 -2.51
C CYS A 31 -15.27 29.24 -1.00
N HIS A 32 -16.19 28.41 -0.52
CA HIS A 32 -16.33 28.08 0.91
C HIS A 32 -15.25 27.12 1.45
N TYR A 33 -14.21 26.82 0.66
CA TYR A 33 -13.16 25.84 0.98
C TYR A 33 -11.79 26.26 0.44
N PRO A 34 -10.67 25.84 1.07
CA PRO A 34 -9.33 26.28 0.68
C PRO A 34 -8.87 25.57 -0.61
N CYS A 35 -9.18 26.15 -1.77
CA CYS A 35 -8.61 25.75 -3.05
C CYS A 35 -7.21 26.35 -3.24
N GLN A 36 -6.24 25.56 -3.69
CA GLN A 36 -4.97 26.10 -4.19
C GLN A 36 -5.09 26.40 -5.69
N PRO A 37 -4.98 27.68 -6.13
CA PRO A 37 -4.98 28.00 -7.55
C PRO A 37 -3.59 27.70 -8.15
N PHE A 38 -3.54 26.93 -9.23
CA PHE A 38 -2.36 26.82 -10.09
C PHE A 38 -2.71 27.23 -11.51
N CYS A 39 -2.02 28.25 -12.02
CA CYS A 39 -2.25 28.86 -13.32
C CYS A 39 -1.43 28.13 -14.39
N LEU A 40 -2.08 27.50 -15.38
CA LEU A 40 -1.39 26.98 -16.57
C LEU A 40 -1.28 28.07 -17.63
N THR A 41 -0.09 28.62 -17.82
CA THR A 41 0.22 29.55 -18.92
C THR A 41 0.71 28.78 -20.15
N THR A 42 -0.13 28.68 -21.19
CA THR A 42 0.34 28.46 -22.56
C THR A 42 -0.51 29.27 -23.53
N CYS A 43 0.13 30.27 -24.16
CA CYS A 43 -0.46 31.26 -25.05
C CYS A 43 -0.56 30.73 -26.49
N PHE A 44 -1.74 30.88 -27.11
CA PHE A 44 -1.87 30.99 -28.57
C PHE A 44 -2.87 32.10 -28.92
N TYR A 45 -2.48 32.94 -29.87
CA TYR A 45 -3.12 34.20 -30.24
C TYR A 45 -4.43 33.99 -31.00
N HIS A 46 -5.57 34.43 -30.44
CA HIS A 46 -6.58 35.28 -31.08
C HIS A 46 -7.79 35.50 -30.16
N LEU A 47 -7.99 36.75 -29.71
CA LEU A 47 -9.27 37.41 -29.39
C LEU A 47 -10.36 36.58 -28.67
N ALA A 48 -10.21 36.39 -27.36
CA ALA A 48 -11.25 36.47 -26.30
C ALA A 48 -10.74 35.69 -25.07
N TYR A 49 -10.36 36.40 -24.01
CA TYR A 49 -9.90 35.83 -22.74
C TYR A 49 -11.06 35.13 -22.03
N TYR A 50 -11.16 33.80 -22.15
CA TYR A 50 -11.83 32.97 -21.16
C TYR A 50 -10.75 32.37 -20.27
N HIS A 51 -10.64 32.88 -19.04
CA HIS A 51 -9.90 32.20 -17.98
C HIS A 51 -10.69 30.96 -17.59
N LEU A 52 -10.32 29.80 -18.14
CA LEU A 52 -10.78 28.53 -17.61
C LEU A 52 -9.90 28.22 -16.39
N ASP A 53 -10.26 28.78 -15.25
CA ASP A 53 -9.65 28.39 -13.97
C ASP A 53 -10.16 26.99 -13.62
N SER A 54 -9.45 25.96 -14.08
CA SER A 54 -9.72 24.59 -13.67
C SER A 54 -9.21 24.39 -12.25
N CYS A 55 -10.09 24.51 -11.25
CA CYS A 55 -9.78 24.14 -9.87
C CYS A 55 -9.96 22.63 -9.70
N ILE A 56 -8.95 21.97 -9.12
CA ILE A 56 -9.13 20.63 -8.58
C ILE A 56 -9.96 20.81 -7.30
N CYS A 57 -11.24 20.49 -7.38
CA CYS A 57 -12.09 20.37 -6.21
C CYS A 57 -11.64 19.13 -5.44
N ASP A 58 -11.00 19.34 -4.30
CA ASP A 58 -10.61 18.26 -3.38
C ASP A 58 -11.84 17.83 -2.59
N LYS A 59 -12.85 17.32 -3.31
CA LYS A 59 -13.85 16.51 -2.65
C LYS A 59 -13.19 15.16 -2.44
N ASP A 60 -12.88 14.83 -1.19
CA ASP A 60 -12.50 13.48 -0.79
C ASP A 60 -13.72 12.53 -0.94
N ASP A 61 -14.34 12.48 -2.12
CA ASP A 61 -15.61 11.79 -2.40
C ASP A 61 -15.44 10.26 -2.32
N GLU A 62 -14.23 9.74 -2.52
CA GLU A 62 -13.92 8.34 -2.24
C GLU A 62 -13.44 8.14 -0.80
N GLU A 63 -14.22 7.37 -0.05
CA GLU A 63 -13.88 6.95 1.30
C GLU A 63 -12.95 5.73 1.26
N ASN A 64 -11.74 5.89 0.70
CA ASN A 64 -10.73 4.84 0.73
C ASN A 64 -10.04 4.81 2.11
N TYR A 65 -10.03 3.66 2.78
CA TYR A 65 -9.42 3.47 4.09
C TYR A 65 -8.34 2.40 4.06
N VAL A 66 -7.41 2.47 5.02
CA VAL A 66 -6.53 1.36 5.38
C VAL A 66 -7.01 0.74 6.69
N TYR A 67 -7.08 -0.59 6.73
CA TYR A 67 -7.28 -1.32 7.96
C TYR A 67 -5.98 -1.42 8.77
N LEU A 68 -5.97 -0.80 9.94
CA LEU A 68 -4.88 -0.73 10.91
C LEU A 68 -4.96 -1.83 11.97
N GLY A 69 -6.00 -2.66 11.96
CA GLY A 69 -6.06 -3.82 12.84
C GLY A 69 -5.09 -4.92 12.39
N PRO A 70 -4.68 -5.83 13.29
CA PRO A 70 -3.75 -6.88 12.93
C PRO A 70 -4.47 -7.99 12.15
N SER A 71 -3.90 -8.39 11.03
CA SER A 71 -4.28 -9.61 10.31
C SER A 71 -3.36 -10.71 10.82
N LYS A 72 -3.88 -11.60 11.66
CA LYS A 72 -3.13 -12.69 12.29
C LYS A 72 -3.71 -14.03 11.89
N VAL A 73 -2.86 -15.05 11.82
CA VAL A 73 -3.27 -16.43 11.69
C VAL A 73 -4.17 -16.80 12.88
N THR A 74 -5.35 -17.37 12.62
CA THR A 74 -6.32 -17.76 13.66
C THR A 74 -6.01 -19.11 14.30
N ASP A 75 -5.48 -20.05 13.51
CA ASP A 75 -5.08 -21.38 13.99
C ASP A 75 -3.63 -21.31 14.52
N PRO A 76 -3.40 -21.60 15.81
CA PRO A 76 -2.07 -21.51 16.41
C PRO A 76 -1.05 -22.44 15.73
N ASP A 77 -1.48 -23.53 15.10
CA ASP A 77 -0.60 -24.51 14.46
C ASP A 77 -0.30 -24.18 12.99
N ARG A 78 -0.64 -22.97 12.53
CA ARG A 78 -0.42 -22.52 11.16
C ARG A 78 0.54 -21.34 11.09
N VAL A 79 1.17 -21.20 9.93
CA VAL A 79 2.07 -20.10 9.60
C VAL A 79 1.60 -19.38 8.34
N VAL A 80 2.10 -18.16 8.13
CA VAL A 80 1.88 -17.43 6.87
C VAL A 80 2.79 -18.01 5.79
N THR A 81 2.20 -18.30 4.64
CA THR A 81 2.86 -18.88 3.47
C THR A 81 2.77 -17.98 2.23
N GLY A 82 1.83 -17.04 2.23
CA GLY A 82 1.63 -16.07 1.17
C GLY A 82 0.83 -14.86 1.67
N VAL A 83 0.87 -13.78 0.90
CA VAL A 83 0.18 -12.53 1.24
C VAL A 83 -0.44 -11.90 0.01
N ARG A 84 -1.48 -11.10 0.21
CA ARG A 84 -1.99 -10.19 -0.80
C ARG A 84 -2.64 -8.98 -0.15
N LEU A 85 -2.76 -7.91 -0.93
CA LEU A 85 -3.59 -6.77 -0.57
C LEU A 85 -4.98 -6.99 -1.17
N VAL A 86 -6.02 -6.66 -0.41
CA VAL A 86 -7.41 -6.76 -0.87
C VAL A 86 -8.12 -5.45 -0.57
N LEU A 87 -8.82 -4.90 -1.56
CA LEU A 87 -9.74 -3.79 -1.37
C LEU A 87 -11.16 -4.36 -1.27
N GLU A 88 -11.79 -4.22 -0.12
CA GLU A 88 -13.16 -4.68 0.14
C GLU A 88 -13.94 -3.52 0.74
N ASN A 89 -15.05 -3.12 0.13
CA ASN A 89 -15.89 -2.00 0.58
C ASN A 89 -15.11 -0.69 0.83
N GLY A 90 -14.16 -0.36 -0.04
CA GLY A 90 -13.33 0.84 0.09
C GLY A 90 -12.24 0.74 1.16
N VAL A 91 -12.02 -0.44 1.77
CA VAL A 91 -10.97 -0.62 2.78
C VAL A 91 -9.89 -1.59 2.28
N LEU A 92 -8.63 -1.15 2.37
CA LEU A 92 -7.45 -1.93 2.06
C LEU A 92 -7.03 -2.79 3.25
N TYR A 93 -6.94 -4.10 3.03
CA TYR A 93 -6.53 -5.10 4.01
C TYR A 93 -5.29 -5.87 3.57
N TRP A 94 -4.51 -6.34 4.55
CA TRP A 94 -3.67 -7.51 4.36
C TRP A 94 -4.54 -8.77 4.45
N GLN A 95 -4.43 -9.65 3.47
CA GLN A 95 -4.97 -11.01 3.56
C GLN A 95 -3.83 -12.01 3.51
N LEU A 96 -3.93 -13.05 4.33
CA LEU A 96 -2.87 -14.03 4.54
C LEU A 96 -3.31 -15.37 3.97
N GLN A 97 -2.40 -16.00 3.22
CA GLN A 97 -2.47 -17.42 2.97
C GLN A 97 -1.75 -18.13 4.12
N THR A 98 -2.38 -19.16 4.65
CA THR A 98 -1.89 -19.91 5.80
C THR A 98 -1.78 -21.38 5.45
N GLY A 99 -0.90 -22.10 6.15
CA GLY A 99 -0.76 -23.54 6.03
C GLY A 99 -0.07 -24.14 7.26
N LYS A 100 -0.25 -25.45 7.46
CA LYS A 100 0.39 -26.18 8.55
C LYS A 100 1.83 -26.54 8.16
N PRO A 101 2.83 -26.15 8.95
CA PRO A 101 4.18 -26.63 8.77
C PRO A 101 4.27 -28.14 9.03
N ARG A 102 5.14 -28.79 8.27
CA ARG A 102 5.57 -30.17 8.38
C ARG A 102 7.06 -30.19 8.70
N THR A 103 7.61 -31.39 8.83
CA THR A 103 9.04 -31.61 9.00
C THR A 103 9.88 -30.87 7.96
N PHE A 104 11.03 -30.38 8.37
CA PHE A 104 11.96 -29.57 7.56
C PHE A 104 11.39 -28.24 7.05
N GLY A 105 10.30 -27.74 7.64
CA GLY A 105 9.70 -26.47 7.23
C GLY A 105 8.93 -26.53 5.90
N PHE A 106 8.64 -27.71 5.38
CA PHE A 106 7.67 -27.83 4.28
C PHE A 106 6.27 -27.49 4.78
N ILE A 107 5.40 -27.02 3.88
CA ILE A 107 3.99 -26.78 4.21
C ILE A 107 3.15 -27.92 3.65
N ASP A 108 2.17 -28.35 4.43
CA ASP A 108 1.11 -29.23 3.96
C ASP A 108 0.23 -28.53 2.92
N SER A 109 0.36 -28.92 1.65
CA SER A 109 -0.38 -28.34 0.53
C SER A 109 -1.90 -28.48 0.66
N GLU A 110 -2.38 -29.53 1.34
CA GLU A 110 -3.83 -29.74 1.55
C GLU A 110 -4.42 -28.75 2.57
N THR A 111 -3.56 -28.16 3.40
CA THR A 111 -3.98 -27.19 4.41
C THR A 111 -3.91 -25.75 3.92
N LEU A 112 -3.42 -25.49 2.70
CA LEU A 112 -3.25 -24.13 2.19
C LEU A 112 -4.60 -23.43 1.98
N GLU A 113 -4.82 -22.35 2.72
CA GLU A 113 -6.05 -21.57 2.61
C GLU A 113 -5.80 -20.08 2.80
N TRP A 114 -6.55 -19.26 2.06
CA TRP A 114 -6.62 -17.82 2.32
C TRP A 114 -7.57 -17.58 3.49
N GLN A 115 -7.04 -17.00 4.57
CA GLN A 115 -7.86 -16.72 5.75
C GLN A 115 -8.88 -15.63 5.42
N PRO A 116 -10.13 -15.72 5.90
CA PRO A 116 -11.12 -14.67 5.70
C PRO A 116 -10.62 -13.33 6.27
N LEU A 117 -11.09 -12.23 5.65
CA LEU A 117 -10.81 -10.89 6.14
C LEU A 117 -11.36 -10.72 7.57
N PRO A 118 -10.70 -9.90 8.41
CA PRO A 118 -11.19 -9.62 9.76
C PRO A 118 -12.63 -9.09 9.72
N LYS A 119 -13.53 -9.71 10.48
CA LYS A 119 -14.91 -9.24 10.65
C LYS A 119 -14.90 -8.06 11.61
N VAL A 120 -15.41 -6.93 11.15
CA VAL A 120 -15.45 -5.67 11.88
C VAL A 120 -16.91 -5.40 12.21
N THR A 121 -17.28 -5.50 13.49
CA THR A 121 -18.67 -5.47 13.95
C THR A 121 -18.98 -4.36 14.95
N ASP A 122 -17.97 -3.63 15.46
CA ASP A 122 -18.12 -2.79 16.64
C ASP A 122 -17.70 -1.32 16.43
N LYS A 123 -18.33 -0.38 17.16
CA LYS A 123 -18.05 1.08 17.02
C LYS A 123 -16.62 1.48 17.42
N LYS A 124 -15.89 0.64 18.18
CA LYS A 124 -14.46 0.81 18.48
C LYS A 124 -13.57 0.60 17.24
N ASP A 125 -14.11 -0.07 16.23
CA ASP A 125 -13.38 -0.40 15.01
C ASP A 125 -13.16 0.81 14.11
N ALA A 126 -13.89 1.91 14.28
CA ALA A 126 -13.62 3.18 13.58
C ALA A 126 -12.15 3.64 13.76
N ARG A 127 -11.51 3.30 14.88
CA ARG A 127 -10.08 3.59 15.11
C ARG A 127 -9.13 2.68 14.34
N LEU A 128 -9.61 1.51 13.91
CA LEU A 128 -8.90 0.55 13.06
C LEU A 128 -8.95 0.97 11.60
N PHE A 129 -9.77 1.95 11.21
CA PHE A 129 -9.79 2.46 9.85
C PHE A 129 -9.14 3.84 9.80
N LYS A 130 -8.31 4.05 8.79
CA LYS A 130 -7.75 5.37 8.51
C LYS A 130 -7.94 5.72 7.04
N LYS A 131 -8.66 6.82 6.81
CA LYS A 131 -8.88 7.37 5.47
C LYS A 131 -7.53 7.68 4.83
N ILE A 132 -7.36 7.29 3.57
CA ILE A 132 -6.18 7.54 2.75
C ILE A 132 -6.24 8.96 2.20
N ASN A 133 -5.15 9.65 2.50
CA ASN A 133 -4.77 11.01 2.22
C ASN A 133 -3.77 11.33 1.12
N ARG A 134 -3.88 12.47 0.41
CA ARG A 134 -2.75 13.05 -0.35
C ARG A 134 -1.59 13.55 0.54
N LYS A 135 -1.83 13.80 1.83
CA LYS A 135 -0.76 14.20 2.77
C LYS A 135 -0.06 12.99 3.39
N GLN A 136 -0.60 11.81 3.17
CA GLN A 136 -0.08 10.58 3.74
C GLN A 136 0.93 9.92 2.81
N SER A 137 1.70 9.00 3.38
CA SER A 137 2.69 8.24 2.64
C SER A 137 2.76 6.80 3.09
N VAL A 138 3.44 5.95 2.33
CA VAL A 138 3.73 4.56 2.70
C VAL A 138 5.24 4.39 2.74
N ILE A 139 5.75 3.83 3.83
CA ILE A 139 7.16 3.50 3.99
C ILE A 139 7.45 2.19 3.25
N LEU A 140 8.44 2.21 2.36
CA LEU A 140 8.88 1.07 1.58
C LEU A 140 10.08 0.41 2.27
N ARG A 141 9.82 -0.68 2.98
CA ARG A 141 10.88 -1.49 3.59
C ARG A 141 10.50 -2.95 3.67
N ASN A 142 11.54 -3.76 3.80
CA ASN A 142 11.45 -5.14 4.22
C ASN A 142 11.49 -5.18 5.75
N LEU A 143 10.56 -5.90 6.35
CA LEU A 143 10.58 -6.20 7.78
C LEU A 143 10.66 -7.72 7.93
N GLU A 144 11.43 -8.18 8.90
CA GLU A 144 11.65 -9.60 9.19
C GLU A 144 11.48 -9.86 10.68
N VAL A 145 11.00 -11.05 11.02
CA VAL A 145 11.06 -11.54 12.39
C VAL A 145 12.43 -12.19 12.65
N PRO A 146 13.00 -12.06 13.85
CA PRO A 146 14.29 -12.65 14.17
C PRO A 146 14.21 -14.17 14.27
N VAL A 147 15.32 -14.89 14.07
CA VAL A 147 15.40 -16.32 14.36
C VAL A 147 15.23 -16.55 15.88
N PRO A 148 14.44 -17.54 16.35
CA PRO A 148 13.81 -18.64 15.59
C PRO A 148 12.32 -18.43 15.29
N TYR A 149 11.89 -17.20 15.01
CA TYR A 149 10.49 -16.89 14.72
C TYR A 149 10.14 -17.05 13.23
N VAL A 150 8.87 -17.35 12.95
CA VAL A 150 8.24 -17.31 11.62
C VAL A 150 7.01 -16.42 11.65
N LEU A 151 6.66 -15.87 10.48
CA LEU A 151 5.58 -14.94 10.29
C LEU A 151 4.21 -15.60 10.54
N THR A 152 3.42 -14.98 11.42
CA THR A 152 2.06 -15.37 11.80
C THR A 152 1.08 -14.21 11.70
N GLY A 153 1.51 -13.02 11.26
CA GLY A 153 0.60 -11.92 11.01
C GLY A 153 1.27 -10.64 10.54
N ILE A 154 0.46 -9.74 9.98
CA ILE A 154 0.88 -8.45 9.42
C ILE A 154 -0.14 -7.39 9.84
N GLN A 155 0.33 -6.17 10.07
CA GLN A 155 -0.52 -5.04 10.42
C GLN A 155 0.02 -3.75 9.79
N PHE A 156 -0.86 -2.97 9.16
CA PHE A 156 -0.56 -1.57 8.87
C PHE A 156 -0.59 -0.75 10.15
N VAL A 157 0.40 0.10 10.33
CA VAL A 157 0.45 1.04 11.45
C VAL A 157 0.80 2.44 10.98
N LYS A 158 0.36 3.43 11.74
CA LYS A 158 0.81 4.80 11.54
C LYS A 158 2.21 4.95 12.12
N SER A 159 3.11 5.50 11.33
CA SER A 159 4.39 6.00 11.80
C SER A 159 4.31 7.51 12.02
N SER A 160 4.99 7.97 13.07
CA SER A 160 5.20 9.39 13.35
C SER A 160 6.41 9.95 12.61
N ASN A 161 7.24 9.09 12.02
CA ASN A 161 8.43 9.48 11.27
C ASN A 161 8.59 8.60 10.00
N PRO A 162 8.43 9.15 8.79
CA PRO A 162 7.94 10.50 8.49
C PRO A 162 6.48 10.70 8.98
N PRO A 163 6.03 11.93 9.25
CA PRO A 163 4.69 12.19 9.76
C PRO A 163 3.61 11.71 8.79
N ASP A 164 2.47 11.28 9.34
CA ASP A 164 1.30 10.81 8.59
C ASP A 164 1.58 9.66 7.60
N SER A 165 2.60 8.84 7.89
CA SER A 165 2.96 7.69 7.06
C SER A 165 2.39 6.38 7.59
N PHE A 166 2.15 5.44 6.67
CA PHE A 166 1.82 4.06 6.95
C PHE A 166 3.05 3.18 6.84
N ASP A 167 3.13 2.23 7.74
CA ASP A 167 4.24 1.33 7.93
C ASP A 167 3.73 -0.04 8.38
N LEU A 168 4.61 -1.00 8.62
CA LEU A 168 4.25 -2.37 8.94
C LEU A 168 4.67 -2.76 10.36
N ASN A 169 3.85 -3.56 11.02
CA ASN A 169 4.30 -4.47 12.07
C ASN A 169 4.08 -5.91 11.62
N LEU A 170 4.97 -6.77 12.09
CA LEU A 170 4.85 -8.20 11.94
C LEU A 170 4.45 -8.85 13.24
N PHE A 171 3.86 -10.03 13.12
CA PHE A 171 3.64 -10.94 14.21
C PHE A 171 4.38 -12.22 13.91
N GLY A 172 5.13 -12.73 14.89
CA GLY A 172 5.94 -13.93 14.72
C GLY A 172 5.74 -14.91 15.86
N ARG A 173 5.89 -16.19 15.57
CA ARG A 173 5.86 -17.28 16.54
C ARG A 173 7.09 -18.16 16.35
N GLN A 174 7.65 -18.73 17.42
CA GLN A 174 8.83 -19.57 17.29
C GLN A 174 8.48 -20.90 16.62
N ILE A 175 9.39 -21.40 15.78
CA ILE A 175 9.23 -22.70 15.11
C ILE A 175 10.46 -23.58 15.34
N GLU A 176 10.22 -24.87 15.55
CA GLU A 176 11.22 -25.91 15.32
C GLU A 176 10.99 -26.50 13.94
N LEU A 177 11.91 -26.21 13.02
CA LEU A 177 11.76 -26.64 11.63
C LEU A 177 11.80 -28.15 11.47
N MET A 178 12.55 -28.87 12.32
CA MET A 178 12.73 -30.31 12.20
C MET A 178 11.40 -31.06 12.36
N GLU A 179 10.61 -30.72 13.39
CA GLU A 179 9.29 -31.30 13.61
C GLU A 179 8.16 -30.50 12.92
N GLY A 180 8.42 -29.26 12.53
CA GLY A 180 7.39 -28.34 12.02
C GLY A 180 6.45 -27.85 13.13
N ARG A 181 6.93 -27.72 14.37
CA ARG A 181 6.09 -27.35 15.52
C ARG A 181 6.31 -25.91 15.93
N LEU A 182 5.21 -25.25 16.29
CA LEU A 182 5.21 -23.88 16.75
C LEU A 182 5.19 -23.81 18.28
N PHE A 183 6.01 -22.94 18.85
CA PHE A 183 6.13 -22.74 20.29
C PHE A 183 5.90 -21.30 20.70
N ASN A 184 5.65 -21.11 21.99
CA ASN A 184 5.41 -19.83 22.64
C ASN A 184 4.20 -19.07 22.07
N ASP A 185 3.92 -17.89 22.59
CA ASP A 185 2.85 -17.04 22.06
C ASP A 185 3.35 -16.18 20.90
N THR A 186 2.40 -15.64 20.15
CA THR A 186 2.68 -14.72 19.05
C THR A 186 3.22 -13.38 19.56
N ASN A 187 4.46 -13.06 19.16
CA ASN A 187 5.12 -11.81 19.49
C ASN A 187 4.95 -10.77 18.37
N ARG A 188 4.89 -9.49 18.75
CA ARG A 188 4.84 -8.36 17.80
C ARG A 188 6.26 -7.85 17.55
N PHE A 189 6.60 -7.67 16.28
CA PHE A 189 7.86 -7.11 15.82
C PHE A 189 7.57 -5.85 15.01
N GLY A 190 8.17 -4.75 15.45
CA GLY A 190 8.06 -3.47 14.75
C GLY A 190 9.39 -3.07 14.12
N PRO A 191 9.36 -2.07 13.24
CA PRO A 191 10.57 -1.57 12.63
C PRO A 191 11.43 -0.82 13.64
N GLU A 192 12.74 -0.95 13.50
CA GLU A 192 13.68 -0.06 14.18
C GLU A 192 13.61 1.37 13.60
N LYS A 193 14.13 2.34 14.35
CA LYS A 193 14.21 3.72 13.88
C LYS A 193 15.15 3.79 12.67
N ALA A 194 14.66 4.29 11.55
CA ALA A 194 15.43 4.47 10.32
C ALA A 194 15.54 5.96 9.95
N LEU A 195 16.56 6.29 9.16
CA LEU A 195 16.63 7.54 8.40
C LEU A 195 15.83 7.38 7.10
N PHE A 196 15.20 8.46 6.62
CA PHE A 196 14.23 8.38 5.53
C PHE A 196 14.56 9.29 4.36
N ASP A 197 14.53 8.75 3.16
CA ASP A 197 14.55 9.50 1.90
C ASP A 197 13.13 9.68 1.37
N ARG A 198 12.78 10.92 1.04
CA ARG A 198 11.45 11.26 0.50
C ARG A 198 11.38 10.96 -0.99
N TYR A 199 10.40 10.16 -1.41
CA TYR A 199 10.03 10.00 -2.81
C TYR A 199 8.59 10.46 -3.07
N ARG A 200 8.37 11.28 -4.09
CA ARG A 200 7.03 11.76 -4.47
C ARG A 200 6.59 11.11 -5.79
N ALA A 201 5.39 10.53 -5.79
CA ALA A 201 4.73 10.01 -6.98
C ALA A 201 3.77 11.02 -7.65
N GLU A 202 3.62 12.21 -7.05
CA GLU A 202 2.75 13.31 -7.50
C GLU A 202 3.03 13.75 -8.95
N ASN A 203 1.98 14.20 -9.67
CA ASN A 203 2.03 14.77 -11.02
C ASN A 203 2.52 13.83 -12.13
N ARG A 204 2.46 12.52 -11.87
CA ARG A 204 2.82 11.48 -12.84
C ARG A 204 1.59 10.87 -13.50
N LEU A 205 1.79 10.27 -14.66
CA LEU A 205 0.73 9.56 -15.39
C LEU A 205 0.18 8.41 -14.53
N ALA A 206 -1.13 8.27 -14.43
CA ALA A 206 -1.72 7.14 -13.69
C ALA A 206 -1.40 5.79 -14.36
N LEU A 207 -1.58 5.69 -15.68
CA LEU A 207 -1.62 4.42 -16.41
C LEU A 207 -0.25 3.75 -16.56
N VAL A 208 0.19 2.89 -15.64
CA VAL A 208 1.48 2.19 -15.72
C VAL A 208 1.70 1.54 -17.10
N ASN A 209 2.73 2.00 -17.83
CA ASN A 209 3.10 1.39 -19.10
C ASN A 209 3.99 0.15 -18.87
N VAL A 210 3.41 -1.01 -19.15
CA VAL A 210 3.99 -2.35 -18.97
C VAL A 210 5.23 -2.60 -19.84
N ASN A 211 5.47 -1.76 -20.86
CA ASN A 211 6.51 -2.00 -21.88
C ASN A 211 7.78 -1.14 -21.71
N LYS A 212 7.91 -0.35 -20.63
CA LYS A 212 9.13 0.40 -20.32
C LYS A 212 9.92 -0.29 -19.19
N GLU A 213 11.25 -0.13 -19.20
CA GLU A 213 12.09 -0.58 -18.08
C GLU A 213 11.61 0.04 -16.77
N GLU A 214 11.46 -0.81 -15.75
CA GLU A 214 10.90 -0.42 -14.48
C GLU A 214 11.99 -0.24 -13.45
N LYS A 215 11.91 0.88 -12.74
CA LYS A 215 12.72 1.13 -11.56
C LYS A 215 11.97 0.54 -10.37
N ILE A 216 12.58 -0.47 -9.75
CA ILE A 216 12.09 -1.03 -8.49
C ILE A 216 12.83 -0.31 -7.36
N THR A 217 12.11 0.47 -6.58
CA THR A 217 12.65 1.07 -5.35
C THR A 217 12.34 0.12 -4.19
N VAL A 218 13.26 -0.81 -3.92
CA VAL A 218 13.25 -1.64 -2.71
C VAL A 218 14.40 -1.19 -1.82
N THR A 219 14.14 -0.19 -0.99
CA THR A 219 15.09 0.25 0.05
C THR A 219 16.34 0.95 -0.52
N ALA A 220 16.81 2.01 0.16
CA ALA A 220 17.88 2.84 -0.36
C ALA A 220 19.24 2.14 -0.29
N LYS A 221 20.13 2.53 -1.22
CA LYS A 221 21.56 2.54 -0.93
C LYS A 221 21.78 3.27 0.41
N ASP A 222 22.64 2.73 1.27
CA ASP A 222 23.24 3.47 2.38
C ASP A 222 22.29 3.81 3.57
N ASN A 223 21.62 2.82 4.17
CA ASN A 223 20.84 2.93 5.42
C ASN A 223 19.60 3.86 5.42
N HIS A 224 19.20 4.39 4.26
CA HIS A 224 17.98 5.18 4.14
C HIS A 224 16.79 4.31 3.74
N THR A 225 15.63 4.57 4.34
CA THR A 225 14.36 3.94 3.93
C THR A 225 13.59 4.93 3.05
N VAL A 226 13.05 4.46 1.93
CA VAL A 226 12.26 5.32 1.05
C VAL A 226 10.81 5.30 1.50
N TYR A 227 10.14 6.45 1.47
CA TYR A 227 8.68 6.50 1.58
C TYR A 227 8.08 7.19 0.36
N VAL A 228 6.91 6.71 -0.06
CA VAL A 228 6.18 7.26 -1.20
C VAL A 228 4.98 8.03 -0.70
N VAL A 229 4.95 9.33 -1.02
CA VAL A 229 3.81 10.19 -0.72
C VAL A 229 2.73 9.98 -1.76
N PHE A 230 1.48 9.82 -1.31
CA PHE A 230 0.34 9.77 -2.21
C PHE A 230 0.09 11.13 -2.85
N GLY A 231 -0.42 11.14 -4.07
CA GLY A 231 -0.69 12.38 -4.78
C GLY A 231 -1.64 12.19 -5.94
N HIS A 232 -1.95 13.29 -6.59
CA HIS A 232 -2.74 13.29 -7.81
C HIS A 232 -1.91 12.82 -9.00
N SER A 233 -2.59 12.16 -9.93
CA SER A 233 -2.08 11.93 -11.27
C SER A 233 -1.96 13.24 -12.07
N ASN A 234 -1.36 13.15 -13.26
CA ASN A 234 -1.00 14.32 -14.03
C ASN A 234 -2.22 15.06 -14.62
N MET A 235 -2.35 16.35 -14.26
CA MET A 235 -3.49 17.18 -14.68
C MET A 235 -3.65 17.32 -16.19
N LYS A 236 -2.55 17.37 -16.96
CA LYS A 236 -2.62 17.57 -18.41
C LYS A 236 -3.13 16.35 -19.15
N THR A 237 -2.96 15.16 -18.58
CA THR A 237 -3.23 13.90 -19.27
C THR A 237 -4.49 13.22 -18.78
N ASP A 238 -4.79 13.31 -17.49
CA ASP A 238 -5.96 12.67 -16.89
C ASP A 238 -6.70 13.58 -15.91
N PHE A 239 -6.49 14.89 -16.00
CA PHE A 239 -7.14 15.89 -15.13
C PHE A 239 -6.97 15.59 -13.63
N SER A 240 -5.88 14.92 -13.24
CA SER A 240 -5.59 14.59 -11.84
C SER A 240 -6.68 13.73 -11.20
N GLN A 241 -7.38 12.92 -12.02
CA GLN A 241 -8.49 12.12 -11.55
C GLN A 241 -8.06 11.06 -10.54
N TYR A 242 -6.84 10.52 -10.61
CA TYR A 242 -6.44 9.39 -9.78
C TYR A 242 -5.58 9.78 -8.58
N LEU A 243 -5.76 9.08 -7.46
CA LEU A 243 -4.76 9.02 -6.39
C LEU A 243 -3.70 7.96 -6.73
N VAL A 244 -2.43 8.37 -6.77
CA VAL A 244 -1.27 7.52 -7.09
C VAL A 244 -0.25 7.54 -5.94
N PRO A 245 0.57 6.48 -5.77
CA PRO A 245 0.61 5.23 -6.54
C PRO A 245 -0.59 4.31 -6.26
N PHE A 246 -0.84 3.36 -7.16
CA PHE A 246 -1.83 2.30 -6.97
C PHE A 246 -1.28 1.15 -6.11
N PHE A 247 -2.16 0.30 -5.57
CA PHE A 247 -1.76 -0.93 -4.88
C PHE A 247 -1.93 -2.15 -5.78
N ASP A 248 -0.93 -3.03 -5.78
CA ASP A 248 -0.99 -4.32 -6.46
C ASP A 248 -1.72 -5.35 -5.56
N ILE A 249 -2.90 -5.78 -6.01
CA ILE A 249 -3.80 -6.70 -5.29
C ILE A 249 -3.58 -8.17 -5.66
N ARG A 250 -2.59 -8.47 -6.50
CA ARG A 250 -2.33 -9.85 -6.92
C ARG A 250 -1.82 -10.71 -5.76
N ASN A 251 -2.08 -12.01 -5.88
CA ASN A 251 -1.56 -12.99 -4.93
C ASN A 251 -0.03 -13.02 -5.01
N VAL A 252 0.64 -12.86 -3.86
CA VAL A 252 2.09 -13.03 -3.75
C VAL A 252 2.33 -14.29 -2.92
N THR A 253 2.73 -15.36 -3.60
CA THR A 253 2.97 -16.69 -3.02
C THR A 253 4.26 -17.27 -3.61
N PRO A 254 5.07 -18.01 -2.84
CA PRO A 254 6.21 -18.72 -3.40
C PRO A 254 5.73 -19.89 -4.27
N SER A 255 6.54 -20.29 -5.25
CA SER A 255 6.24 -21.48 -6.09
C SER A 255 6.20 -22.77 -5.26
N ILE A 256 7.01 -22.83 -4.20
CA ILE A 256 7.01 -23.91 -3.21
C ILE A 256 6.55 -23.30 -1.88
N PRO A 257 5.37 -23.71 -1.35
CA PRO A 257 4.86 -23.23 -0.07
C PRO A 257 5.85 -23.49 1.08
N MET A 258 6.21 -22.43 1.80
CA MET A 258 7.14 -22.47 2.93
C MET A 258 6.78 -21.39 3.96
N PRO A 259 7.18 -21.56 5.25
CA PRO A 259 7.05 -20.51 6.24
C PRO A 259 7.81 -19.26 5.81
N LEU A 260 7.23 -18.10 6.08
CA LEU A 260 7.85 -16.83 5.79
C LEU A 260 8.55 -16.26 7.02
N LYS A 261 9.66 -15.56 6.79
CA LYS A 261 10.38 -14.78 7.82
C LYS A 261 9.89 -13.33 7.86
N GLY A 262 9.36 -12.82 6.76
CA GLY A 262 9.02 -11.42 6.66
C GLY A 262 8.22 -11.06 5.43
N VAL A 263 7.87 -9.77 5.38
CA VAL A 263 7.20 -9.14 4.26
C VAL A 263 7.75 -7.73 4.12
N GLY A 264 7.74 -7.21 2.90
CA GLY A 264 8.02 -5.82 2.62
C GLY A 264 7.04 -5.22 1.64
N LEU A 265 7.16 -3.92 1.46
CA LEU A 265 6.52 -3.18 0.39
C LEU A 265 7.59 -2.56 -0.51
N TYR A 266 7.37 -2.63 -1.80
CA TYR A 266 8.19 -1.92 -2.79
C TYR A 266 7.32 -1.12 -3.73
N HIS A 267 7.94 -0.10 -4.33
CA HIS A 267 7.31 0.69 -5.39
C HIS A 267 7.95 0.36 -6.72
N ARG A 268 7.11 -0.01 -7.69
CA ARG A 268 7.45 -0.28 -9.09
C ARG A 268 6.95 0.88 -9.92
N THR A 269 7.86 1.60 -10.53
CA THR A 269 7.56 2.84 -11.28
C THR A 269 8.56 3.02 -12.40
N ASN A 270 8.35 4.04 -13.21
CA ASN A 270 9.22 4.54 -14.26
C ASN A 270 9.07 6.07 -14.28
N ASP A 271 9.89 6.76 -15.07
CA ASP A 271 10.06 8.21 -14.92
C ASP A 271 8.77 9.02 -15.16
N ASP A 272 7.82 8.47 -15.92
CA ASP A 272 6.60 9.18 -16.32
C ASP A 272 5.36 8.82 -15.48
N TYR A 273 5.36 7.70 -14.71
CA TYR A 273 4.13 7.14 -14.14
C TYR A 273 4.11 7.05 -12.60
N GLY A 274 2.91 7.13 -12.03
CA GLY A 274 2.66 7.08 -10.58
C GLY A 274 3.08 5.75 -9.95
N GLY A 275 3.05 4.66 -10.72
CA GLY A 275 3.56 3.35 -10.31
C GLY A 275 2.64 2.57 -9.36
N LEU A 276 3.16 1.45 -8.86
CA LEU A 276 2.46 0.45 -8.06
C LEU A 276 3.22 0.14 -6.78
N ILE A 277 2.53 0.12 -5.64
CA ILE A 277 3.02 -0.44 -4.39
C ILE A 277 2.61 -1.90 -4.32
N ALA A 278 3.58 -2.79 -4.18
CA ALA A 278 3.37 -4.23 -4.19
C ALA A 278 4.01 -4.92 -2.97
N PRO A 279 3.40 -6.00 -2.45
CA PRO A 279 4.02 -6.84 -1.43
C PRO A 279 5.23 -7.62 -1.95
N ARG A 280 6.25 -7.77 -1.11
CA ARG A 280 7.41 -8.65 -1.32
C ARG A 280 7.49 -9.65 -0.18
N LEU A 281 7.60 -10.93 -0.51
CA LEU A 281 7.81 -11.98 0.49
C LEU A 281 9.29 -12.14 0.85
N ILE A 282 9.53 -12.51 2.09
CA ILE A 282 10.85 -12.91 2.59
C ILE A 282 10.68 -14.29 3.20
N ALA A 283 11.19 -15.30 2.49
CA ALA A 283 11.19 -16.68 2.95
C ALA A 283 12.22 -16.88 4.07
N ILE A 284 12.02 -17.90 4.90
CA ILE A 284 13.07 -18.37 5.80
C ILE A 284 14.25 -18.93 5.00
N ASN A 285 15.46 -18.80 5.55
CA ASN A 285 16.56 -19.66 5.19
C ASN A 285 16.59 -20.82 6.18
N PRO A 286 16.27 -22.07 5.79
CA PRO A 286 16.20 -23.19 6.71
C PRO A 286 17.48 -23.39 7.53
N VAL A 287 18.66 -23.13 6.94
CA VAL A 287 19.97 -23.30 7.59
C VAL A 287 20.07 -22.49 8.88
N ASP A 288 19.60 -21.23 8.87
CA ASP A 288 19.68 -20.32 10.03
C ASP A 288 18.90 -20.84 11.25
N TYR A 289 17.95 -21.76 11.04
CA TYR A 289 17.10 -22.34 12.08
C TYR A 289 17.59 -23.72 12.53
N LEU A 290 18.58 -24.31 11.84
CA LEU A 290 19.16 -25.60 12.23
C LEU A 290 20.32 -25.43 13.22
N ASP A 291 21.08 -24.34 13.10
CA ASP A 291 22.29 -24.06 13.90
C ASP A 291 22.04 -23.75 15.40
N ARG A 292 20.80 -23.89 15.88
CA ARG A 292 20.42 -23.58 17.27
C ARG A 292 19.97 -24.79 18.08
N PHE A 293 20.29 -26.00 17.62
CA PHE A 293 20.17 -27.25 18.35
C PHE A 293 21.54 -27.84 18.68
#